data_AF-A0A938K2L5-F1
#
_entry.id   AF-A0A938K2L5-F1
#
_cell.length_a   1.000
_cell.length_b   1.000
_cell.length_c   1.000
_cell.angle_alpha   90.00
_cell.angle_beta   90.00
_cell.angle_gamma   90.00
#
_symmetry.space_group_name_H-M   'P 1'
#
loop_
_entity.id
_entity.type
_entity.pdbx_description
1 polymer ?
#
loop_
_entity_poly.entity_id
_entity_poly.type
_entity_poly.pdbx_seq_one_letter_code
_entity_poly.pdbx_strand_id
1 'polypeptide(L)'
;PAAKPLPPRRQNYIDDFIFNKIEAAKIPHAGLAPDAEFFRRANLDLWGRIPDAEDVRKFLADPDPGKREKLVDRLLGLDYKEKPGHDDYKGPWLVPDPFLAKWTYWFSDLFQNGPQGLEGRNAFRQYIHFFLKYNLPYDRIVREMLTATALSAEFSGPANFLIRNQVDGFRDADVMHEDTCDEIAVASFKAFLGINLECVSCHDGAGHLEKINLWLSQRKREEFWRQASFFGSIRVFRPALANQEFALVEGPPLRPETHWTGGGDGYRTDAPSVLRIARKKADVSPAFLLTGERPAAGANPREEFARMLTGHPQFAKATVNLTWSALMTVGIVDPPFGWDLARQDPKNPPPEPWTIQPSHPELLEALAADFRKHNYDLRRLMRVIATSTAYQLSSRAEGPWKPEYDRFYARKLVRRLSAEEIYDAIAKATGVFTPIQVAGTGKKVNYVMETFGPNDVSEPGMRRFLDFFGQSNRKTALPEARPGSIIQAALMLNSDLVKGRVKASAKDSTVQKLLSKEPPLGHEQLAEELFLATLSRFPTAGEKKTSVAFLARYRDQGAEDLQWSLINKLEFLFNY
;
A
#
# COMPACT_ATOMS: atom_id res chain seq x y z
N PRO A 1 33.27 22.93 14.84
CA PRO A 1 32.58 22.09 13.82
C PRO A 1 31.93 20.88 14.49
N ALA A 2 30.74 20.47 14.03
CA ALA A 2 30.25 19.12 14.36
C ALA A 2 31.20 18.08 13.76
N ALA A 3 31.43 16.98 14.46
CA ALA A 3 32.20 15.88 13.89
C ALA A 3 31.34 15.21 12.81
N LYS A 4 31.86 15.10 11.58
CA LYS A 4 31.16 14.43 10.49
C LYS A 4 30.72 13.03 10.98
N PRO A 5 29.43 12.66 10.89
CA PRO A 5 28.96 11.38 11.41
C PRO A 5 29.77 10.25 10.78
N LEU A 6 30.22 9.31 11.63
CA LEU A 6 30.94 8.13 11.16
C LEU A 6 30.05 7.37 10.15
N PRO A 7 30.63 6.82 9.07
CA PRO A 7 29.87 6.03 8.10
C PRO A 7 29.18 4.88 8.86
N PRO A 8 27.85 4.79 8.84
CA PRO A 8 27.14 3.83 9.67
C PRO A 8 27.41 2.41 9.16
N ARG A 9 27.49 1.45 10.09
CA ARG A 9 27.78 0.04 9.78
C ARG A 9 26.82 -0.46 8.70
N ARG A 10 27.36 -0.98 7.58
CA ARG A 10 26.57 -1.66 6.55
C ARG A 10 26.06 -3.00 7.13
N GLN A 11 24.74 -3.22 7.06
CA GLN A 11 24.06 -4.36 7.67
C GLN A 11 23.68 -5.43 6.64
N ASN A 12 23.31 -5.02 5.42
CA ASN A 12 23.10 -5.93 4.30
C ASN A 12 23.44 -5.26 2.95
N TYR A 13 23.32 -6.02 1.85
CA TYR A 13 23.75 -5.58 0.50
C TYR A 13 23.06 -4.31 0.00
N ILE A 14 21.89 -3.91 0.53
CA ILE A 14 21.27 -2.62 0.21
C ILE A 14 22.24 -1.48 0.56
N ASP A 15 22.87 -1.58 1.73
CA ASP A 15 23.75 -0.54 2.25
C ASP A 15 25.01 -0.37 1.38
N ASP A 16 25.52 -1.44 0.77
CA ASP A 16 26.63 -1.34 -0.17
C ASP A 16 26.24 -0.53 -1.42
N PHE A 17 25.07 -0.78 -2.03
CA PHE A 17 24.63 -0.01 -3.19
C PHE A 17 24.31 1.46 -2.83
N ILE A 18 23.66 1.69 -1.70
CA ILE A 18 23.29 3.04 -1.24
C ILE A 18 24.53 3.85 -0.85
N PHE A 19 25.35 3.38 0.09
CA PHE A 19 26.47 4.16 0.60
C PHE A 19 27.59 4.32 -0.43
N ASN A 20 27.90 3.32 -1.26
CA ASN A 20 28.87 3.51 -2.36
C ASN A 20 28.42 4.64 -3.32
N LYS A 21 27.11 4.77 -3.60
CA LYS A 21 26.60 5.83 -4.49
C LYS A 21 26.57 7.20 -3.83
N ILE A 22 26.23 7.27 -2.54
CA ILE A 22 26.32 8.50 -1.73
C ILE A 22 27.77 9.00 -1.65
N GLU A 23 28.71 8.10 -1.37
CA GLU A 23 30.15 8.37 -1.27
C GLU A 23 30.70 8.88 -2.61
N ALA A 24 30.40 8.20 -3.73
CA ALA A 24 30.81 8.61 -5.07
C ALA A 24 30.23 9.97 -5.48
N ALA A 25 28.96 10.24 -5.15
CA ALA A 25 28.30 11.52 -5.41
C ALA A 25 28.70 12.63 -4.41
N LYS A 26 29.47 12.31 -3.37
CA LYS A 26 29.88 13.22 -2.27
C LYS A 26 28.70 13.87 -1.54
N ILE A 27 27.56 13.18 -1.47
CA ILE A 27 26.33 13.66 -0.83
C ILE A 27 26.44 13.50 0.70
N PRO A 28 26.02 14.51 1.50
CA PRO A 28 25.92 14.35 2.96
C PRO A 28 24.77 13.40 3.30
N HIS A 29 25.03 12.44 4.19
CA HIS A 29 24.00 11.56 4.75
C HIS A 29 23.70 11.90 6.22
N ALA A 30 22.49 11.56 6.67
CA ALA A 30 22.14 11.60 8.09
C ALA A 30 22.93 10.56 8.91
N GLY A 31 22.95 10.74 10.23
CA GLY A 31 23.32 9.67 11.15
C GLY A 31 22.22 8.60 11.24
N LEU A 32 22.44 7.55 12.04
CA LEU A 32 21.36 6.63 12.42
C LEU A 32 20.26 7.37 13.19
N ALA A 33 19.01 6.99 12.94
CA ALA A 33 17.87 7.43 13.73
C ALA A 33 18.04 7.01 15.21
N PRO A 34 17.69 7.86 16.19
CA PRO A 34 17.53 7.45 17.58
C PRO A 34 16.50 6.32 17.71
N ASP A 35 16.60 5.51 18.78
CA ASP A 35 15.72 4.34 18.94
C ASP A 35 14.23 4.70 18.97
N ALA A 36 13.82 5.86 19.49
CA ALA A 36 12.43 6.28 19.49
C ALA A 36 11.90 6.58 18.07
N GLU A 37 12.73 7.20 17.23
CA GLU A 37 12.44 7.49 15.82
C GLU A 37 12.34 6.20 15.01
N PHE A 38 13.32 5.30 15.16
CA PHE A 38 13.27 3.97 14.53
C PHE A 38 12.06 3.13 14.99
N PHE A 39 11.76 3.12 16.29
CA PHE A 39 10.65 2.35 16.85
C PHE A 39 9.30 2.85 16.34
N ARG A 40 9.08 4.17 16.37
CA ARG A 40 7.89 4.81 15.80
C ARG A 40 7.77 4.48 14.30
N ARG A 41 8.86 4.63 13.55
CA ARG A 41 8.92 4.37 12.10
C ARG A 41 8.58 2.93 11.74
N ALA A 42 9.19 1.96 12.41
CA ALA A 42 8.97 0.54 12.13
C ALA A 42 7.51 0.14 12.40
N ASN A 43 6.92 0.60 13.52
CA ASN A 43 5.50 0.36 13.82
C ASN A 43 4.58 1.03 12.79
N LEU A 44 4.86 2.26 12.35
CA LEU A 44 4.05 2.93 11.33
C LEU A 44 4.17 2.26 9.95
N ASP A 45 5.36 1.93 9.49
CA ASP A 45 5.56 1.33 8.16
C ASP A 45 5.16 -0.15 8.09
N LEU A 46 5.24 -0.92 9.18
CA LEU A 46 4.89 -2.34 9.17
C LEU A 46 3.49 -2.65 9.74
N TRP A 47 3.02 -1.91 10.74
CA TRP A 47 1.71 -2.10 11.41
C TRP A 47 0.69 -0.97 11.16
N GLY A 48 1.09 0.17 10.57
CA GLY A 48 0.19 1.30 10.30
C GLY A 48 -0.30 2.02 11.55
N ARG A 49 0.34 1.79 12.71
CA ARG A 49 -0.11 2.27 14.02
C ARG A 49 1.07 2.85 14.79
N ILE A 50 0.79 3.79 15.68
CA ILE A 50 1.75 4.20 16.71
C ILE A 50 1.82 3.12 17.81
N PRO A 51 3.00 2.85 18.39
CA PRO A 51 3.15 1.88 19.47
C PRO A 51 2.60 2.37 20.81
N ASP A 52 2.31 1.44 21.72
CA ASP A 52 1.93 1.75 23.11
C ASP A 52 3.09 2.32 23.93
N ALA A 53 2.76 3.21 24.87
CA ALA A 53 3.73 3.89 25.73
C ALA A 53 4.64 2.94 26.54
N GLU A 54 4.09 1.80 26.98
CA GLU A 54 4.85 0.77 27.69
C GLU A 54 5.85 0.05 26.77
N ASP A 55 5.47 -0.23 25.53
CA ASP A 55 6.31 -0.89 24.53
C ASP A 55 7.44 0.06 24.05
N VAL A 56 7.16 1.35 23.91
CA VAL A 56 8.19 2.40 23.73
C VAL A 56 9.18 2.37 24.89
N ARG A 57 8.69 2.40 26.14
CA ARG A 57 9.55 2.39 27.34
C ARG A 57 10.44 1.15 27.40
N LYS A 58 9.89 -0.05 27.11
CA LYS A 58 10.66 -1.31 27.04
C LYS A 58 11.76 -1.23 25.98
N PHE A 59 11.41 -0.84 24.75
CA PHE A 59 12.36 -0.80 23.64
C PHE A 59 13.49 0.24 23.84
N LEU A 60 13.19 1.37 24.47
CA LEU A 60 14.20 2.39 24.81
C LEU A 60 15.11 1.96 25.96
N ALA A 61 14.63 1.14 26.89
CA ALA A 61 15.41 0.63 28.02
C ALA A 61 16.22 -0.64 27.68
N ASP A 62 15.85 -1.37 26.63
CA ASP A 62 16.52 -2.60 26.19
C ASP A 62 17.97 -2.31 25.71
N PRO A 63 19.00 -2.92 26.32
CA PRO A 63 20.39 -2.74 25.94
C PRO A 63 20.86 -3.69 24.81
N ASP A 64 20.01 -4.61 24.32
CA ASP A 64 20.40 -5.60 23.31
C ASP A 64 20.75 -4.91 21.96
N PRO A 65 21.98 -5.05 21.44
CA PRO A 65 22.35 -4.48 20.14
C PRO A 65 21.54 -5.06 18.97
N GLY A 66 20.96 -6.26 19.12
CA GLY A 66 20.08 -6.90 18.14
C GLY A 66 18.61 -6.48 18.22
N LYS A 67 18.19 -5.65 19.19
CA LYS A 67 16.76 -5.33 19.43
C LYS A 67 16.03 -4.77 18.22
N ARG A 68 16.73 -4.05 17.33
CA ARG A 68 16.16 -3.49 16.10
C ARG A 68 15.76 -4.55 15.08
N GLU A 69 16.59 -5.58 14.92
CA GLU A 69 16.31 -6.70 14.03
C GLU A 69 15.19 -7.58 14.61
N LYS A 70 15.25 -7.85 15.92
CA LYS A 70 14.18 -8.55 16.65
C LYS A 70 12.84 -7.82 16.58
N LEU A 71 12.84 -6.48 16.61
CA LEU A 71 11.64 -5.68 16.39
C LEU A 71 11.08 -5.89 14.98
N VAL A 72 11.92 -5.82 13.94
CA VAL A 72 11.46 -6.04 12.55
C VAL A 72 10.90 -7.45 12.40
N ASP A 73 11.53 -8.47 12.97
CA ASP A 73 11.00 -9.84 12.98
C ASP A 73 9.65 -9.94 13.69
N ARG A 74 9.50 -9.31 14.86
CA ARG A 74 8.22 -9.24 15.61
C ARG A 74 7.12 -8.52 14.83
N LEU A 75 7.43 -7.38 14.22
CA LEU A 75 6.48 -6.60 13.43
C LEU A 75 6.09 -7.31 12.13
N LEU A 76 6.97 -8.14 11.58
CA LEU A 76 6.69 -9.02 10.43
C LEU A 76 6.15 -10.39 10.83
N GLY A 77 5.86 -10.65 12.11
CA GLY A 77 5.35 -11.94 12.60
C GLY A 77 6.29 -13.14 12.38
N LEU A 78 7.57 -12.88 12.12
CA LEU A 78 8.60 -13.91 11.87
C LEU A 78 9.12 -14.56 13.15
N ASP A 79 8.88 -13.93 14.32
CA ASP A 79 9.14 -14.50 15.64
C ASP A 79 7.95 -15.31 16.21
N TYR A 80 6.83 -15.40 15.47
CA TYR A 80 5.63 -16.08 15.94
C TYR A 80 5.89 -17.58 16.12
N LYS A 81 6.01 -17.97 17.38
CA LYS A 81 5.88 -19.35 17.83
C LYS A 81 4.44 -19.58 18.21
N GLU A 82 3.82 -20.64 17.69
CA GLU A 82 2.52 -21.11 18.17
C GLU A 82 2.57 -21.24 19.69
N LYS A 83 1.66 -20.55 20.39
CA LYS A 83 1.49 -20.72 21.83
C LYS A 83 0.47 -21.84 22.05
N PRO A 84 0.86 -23.01 22.59
CA PRO A 84 -0.09 -24.09 22.86
C PRO A 84 -1.20 -23.58 23.79
N GLY A 85 -2.46 -23.82 23.41
CA GLY A 85 -3.62 -23.37 24.17
C GLY A 85 -4.01 -21.90 24.00
N HIS A 86 -3.30 -21.10 23.20
CA HIS A 86 -3.75 -19.73 22.85
C HIS A 86 -4.76 -19.75 21.69
N ASP A 87 -5.72 -20.69 21.77
CA ASP A 87 -6.72 -20.98 20.76
C ASP A 87 -7.89 -19.98 20.85
N ASP A 88 -7.54 -18.69 20.79
CA ASP A 88 -8.46 -17.57 20.52
C ASP A 88 -8.97 -17.58 19.07
N TYR A 89 -8.81 -18.71 18.36
CA TYR A 89 -9.30 -18.98 17.01
C TYR A 89 -10.83 -19.20 16.97
N LYS A 90 -11.58 -18.34 17.67
CA LYS A 90 -13.05 -18.31 17.71
C LYS A 90 -13.63 -17.66 16.44
N GLY A 91 -13.33 -18.30 15.32
CA GLY A 91 -13.90 -18.10 13.99
C GLY A 91 -12.98 -17.37 13.00
N PRO A 92 -13.07 -17.64 11.68
CA PRO A 92 -12.01 -17.31 10.70
C PRO A 92 -11.77 -15.82 10.39
N TRP A 93 -12.54 -14.90 10.96
CA TRP A 93 -12.88 -13.65 10.28
C TRP A 93 -12.23 -12.35 10.78
N LEU A 94 -11.79 -12.27 12.04
CA LEU A 94 -11.17 -11.07 12.62
C LEU A 94 -10.23 -11.43 13.79
N VAL A 95 -8.99 -11.82 13.48
CA VAL A 95 -7.89 -11.78 14.44
C VAL A 95 -7.03 -10.55 14.11
N PRO A 96 -6.98 -9.51 14.96
CA PRO A 96 -6.37 -8.23 14.62
C PRO A 96 -4.84 -8.24 14.80
N ASP A 97 -4.16 -9.08 14.03
CA ASP A 97 -2.73 -8.90 13.74
C ASP A 97 -2.55 -7.56 12.99
N PRO A 98 -1.78 -6.58 13.51
CA PRO A 98 -1.69 -5.26 12.89
C PRO A 98 -0.92 -5.23 11.56
N PHE A 99 0.02 -6.15 11.34
CA PHE A 99 0.69 -6.32 10.04
C PHE A 99 -0.34 -6.80 9.00
N LEU A 100 -1.12 -7.83 9.35
CA LEU A 100 -2.18 -8.33 8.48
C LEU A 100 -3.25 -7.26 8.25
N ALA A 101 -3.62 -6.46 9.24
CA ALA A 101 -4.54 -5.33 9.03
C ALA A 101 -3.98 -4.32 8.02
N LYS A 102 -2.78 -3.77 8.27
CA LYS A 102 -2.16 -2.76 7.40
C LYS A 102 -1.98 -3.28 5.96
N TRP A 103 -1.33 -4.43 5.80
CA TRP A 103 -0.98 -4.92 4.47
C TRP A 103 -2.18 -5.50 3.72
N THR A 104 -3.18 -6.09 4.38
CA THR A 104 -4.41 -6.47 3.67
C THR A 104 -5.17 -5.23 3.19
N TYR A 105 -5.20 -4.15 3.98
CA TYR A 105 -5.82 -2.89 3.54
C TYR A 105 -5.08 -2.28 2.35
N TRP A 106 -3.74 -2.19 2.44
CA TRP A 106 -2.90 -1.67 1.36
C TRP A 106 -3.01 -2.48 0.06
N PHE A 107 -3.01 -3.82 0.13
CA PHE A 107 -3.26 -4.66 -1.04
C PHE A 107 -4.71 -4.56 -1.55
N SER A 108 -5.69 -4.32 -0.68
CA SER A 108 -7.09 -4.06 -1.10
C SER A 108 -7.24 -2.73 -1.84
N ASP A 109 -6.42 -1.73 -1.52
CA ASP A 109 -6.34 -0.48 -2.29
C ASP A 109 -5.59 -0.70 -3.62
N LEU A 110 -4.45 -1.41 -3.59
CA LEU A 110 -3.67 -1.77 -4.80
C LEU A 110 -4.52 -2.51 -5.85
N PHE A 111 -5.30 -3.48 -5.40
CA PHE A 111 -6.17 -4.29 -6.24
C PHE A 111 -7.60 -3.70 -6.40
N GLN A 112 -7.83 -2.47 -5.90
CA GLN A 112 -9.09 -1.72 -6.08
C GLN A 112 -10.36 -2.50 -5.66
N ASN A 113 -10.24 -3.24 -4.56
CA ASN A 113 -11.29 -4.10 -4.01
C ASN A 113 -12.45 -3.27 -3.41
N GLY A 114 -13.50 -3.02 -4.19
CA GLY A 114 -14.54 -2.06 -3.78
C GLY A 114 -15.92 -2.23 -4.46
N PRO A 115 -16.04 -2.10 -5.80
CA PRO A 115 -17.36 -2.01 -6.44
C PRO A 115 -18.04 -3.34 -6.85
N GLN A 116 -17.59 -4.52 -6.42
CA GLN A 116 -18.03 -5.85 -6.92
C GLN A 116 -19.30 -6.39 -6.22
N GLY A 117 -20.13 -5.52 -5.65
CA GLY A 117 -21.09 -5.91 -4.62
C GLY A 117 -20.42 -6.18 -3.26
N LEU A 118 -21.23 -6.39 -2.22
CA LEU A 118 -20.74 -6.47 -0.84
C LEU A 118 -19.93 -7.74 -0.57
N GLU A 119 -20.45 -8.91 -0.93
CA GLU A 119 -19.84 -10.18 -0.52
C GLU A 119 -18.67 -10.58 -1.44
N GLY A 120 -18.69 -10.23 -2.73
CA GLY A 120 -17.50 -10.34 -3.60
C GLY A 120 -16.31 -9.52 -3.07
N ARG A 121 -16.57 -8.27 -2.65
CA ARG A 121 -15.58 -7.42 -1.94
C ARG A 121 -15.05 -8.10 -0.66
N ASN A 122 -15.95 -8.71 0.11
CA ASN A 122 -15.61 -9.41 1.35
C ASN A 122 -14.74 -10.66 1.08
N ALA A 123 -15.12 -11.49 0.12
CA ALA A 123 -14.37 -12.68 -0.29
C ALA A 123 -12.96 -12.32 -0.80
N PHE A 124 -12.82 -11.25 -1.59
CA PHE A 124 -11.51 -10.80 -2.05
C PHE A 124 -10.65 -10.24 -0.90
N ARG A 125 -11.25 -9.46 0.01
CA ARG A 125 -10.59 -8.94 1.23
C ARG A 125 -10.09 -10.07 2.13
N GLN A 126 -10.81 -11.19 2.20
CA GLN A 126 -10.44 -12.40 2.93
C GLN A 126 -9.33 -13.18 2.20
N TYR A 127 -9.42 -13.33 0.87
CA TYR A 127 -8.37 -13.98 0.07
C TYR A 127 -7.00 -13.27 0.23
N ILE A 128 -6.98 -11.94 0.13
CA ILE A 128 -5.77 -11.13 0.35
C ILE A 128 -5.24 -11.32 1.79
N HIS A 129 -6.12 -11.39 2.78
CA HIS A 129 -5.74 -11.65 4.17
C HIS A 129 -5.07 -13.02 4.35
N PHE A 130 -5.63 -14.08 3.75
CA PHE A 130 -5.08 -15.43 3.86
C PHE A 130 -3.75 -15.59 3.10
N PHE A 131 -3.58 -14.92 1.95
CA PHE A 131 -2.29 -14.83 1.25
C PHE A 131 -1.19 -14.31 2.18
N LEU A 132 -1.44 -13.19 2.86
CA LEU A 132 -0.49 -12.59 3.79
C LEU A 132 -0.30 -13.45 5.05
N LYS A 133 -1.39 -14.02 5.61
CA LYS A 133 -1.38 -14.87 6.81
C LYS A 133 -0.50 -16.11 6.63
N TYR A 134 -0.62 -16.80 5.49
CA TYR A 134 0.14 -18.02 5.19
C TYR A 134 1.43 -17.76 4.40
N ASN A 135 1.85 -16.49 4.27
CA ASN A 135 3.04 -16.03 3.54
C ASN A 135 3.19 -16.67 2.14
N LEU A 136 2.09 -16.72 1.38
CA LEU A 136 2.08 -17.39 0.08
C LEU A 136 2.92 -16.63 -0.96
N PRO A 137 3.69 -17.33 -1.83
CA PRO A 137 4.49 -16.72 -2.89
C PRO A 137 3.69 -15.74 -3.74
N TYR A 138 4.21 -14.52 -3.93
CA TYR A 138 3.45 -13.47 -4.61
C TYR A 138 3.14 -13.81 -6.08
N ASP A 139 4.04 -14.51 -6.77
CA ASP A 139 3.83 -15.00 -8.13
C ASP A 139 2.64 -15.99 -8.21
N ARG A 140 2.49 -16.87 -7.23
CA ARG A 140 1.38 -17.82 -7.14
C ARG A 140 0.05 -17.08 -6.99
N ILE A 141 -0.02 -16.08 -6.12
CA ILE A 141 -1.23 -15.29 -5.87
C ILE A 141 -1.61 -14.46 -7.10
N VAL A 142 -0.63 -13.91 -7.81
CA VAL A 142 -0.88 -13.22 -9.09
C VAL A 142 -1.34 -14.19 -10.18
N ARG A 143 -0.80 -15.41 -10.24
CA ARG A 143 -1.30 -16.46 -11.13
C ARG A 143 -2.75 -16.84 -10.80
N GLU A 144 -3.05 -17.13 -9.54
CA GLU A 144 -4.42 -17.46 -9.08
C GLU A 144 -5.42 -16.34 -9.41
N MET A 145 -5.08 -15.05 -9.25
CA MET A 145 -5.96 -13.94 -9.64
C MET A 145 -6.17 -13.83 -11.16
N LEU A 146 -5.15 -14.11 -11.98
CA LEU A 146 -5.23 -13.98 -13.45
C LEU A 146 -5.97 -15.16 -14.11
N THR A 147 -5.92 -16.35 -13.52
CA THR A 147 -6.58 -17.57 -14.05
C THR A 147 -7.93 -17.87 -13.41
N ALA A 148 -8.29 -17.20 -12.31
CA ALA A 148 -9.53 -17.47 -11.58
C ALA A 148 -10.80 -17.46 -12.46
N THR A 149 -11.75 -18.30 -12.07
CA THR A 149 -13.15 -18.31 -12.54
C THR A 149 -14.10 -18.32 -11.33
N ALA A 150 -15.38 -18.05 -11.58
CA ALA A 150 -16.40 -17.88 -10.57
C ALA A 150 -17.80 -18.10 -11.18
N LEU A 151 -18.60 -19.02 -10.63
CA LEU A 151 -20.05 -19.04 -10.89
C LEU A 151 -20.78 -17.94 -10.10
N SER A 152 -20.17 -17.46 -9.02
CA SER A 152 -20.49 -16.23 -8.31
C SER A 152 -19.22 -15.66 -7.66
N ALA A 153 -19.09 -14.33 -7.68
CA ALA A 153 -17.99 -13.57 -7.09
C ALA A 153 -17.84 -13.78 -5.56
N GLU A 154 -18.90 -14.20 -4.87
CA GLU A 154 -18.90 -14.43 -3.43
C GLU A 154 -18.07 -15.67 -3.05
N PHE A 155 -18.10 -16.72 -3.89
CA PHE A 155 -17.38 -17.98 -3.64
C PHE A 155 -15.95 -18.00 -4.21
N SER A 156 -15.53 -16.95 -4.93
CA SER A 156 -14.22 -16.88 -5.59
C SER A 156 -13.53 -15.53 -5.35
N GLY A 157 -12.92 -15.40 -4.17
CA GLY A 157 -12.09 -14.25 -3.79
C GLY A 157 -11.14 -13.75 -4.90
N PRO A 158 -10.26 -14.59 -5.50
CA PRO A 158 -9.32 -14.13 -6.53
C PRO A 158 -9.98 -13.63 -7.83
N ALA A 159 -11.14 -14.17 -8.22
CA ALA A 159 -11.85 -13.75 -9.44
C ALA A 159 -12.28 -12.28 -9.42
N ASN A 160 -12.47 -11.71 -8.23
CA ASN A 160 -12.85 -10.31 -8.05
C ASN A 160 -11.81 -9.34 -8.62
N PHE A 161 -10.52 -9.71 -8.66
CA PHE A 161 -9.49 -8.91 -9.33
C PHE A 161 -9.81 -8.65 -10.81
N LEU A 162 -10.35 -9.65 -11.50
CA LEU A 162 -10.73 -9.56 -12.92
C LEU A 162 -12.11 -8.93 -13.07
N ILE A 163 -13.11 -9.40 -12.30
CA ILE A 163 -14.49 -8.90 -12.32
C ILE A 163 -14.55 -7.39 -12.05
N ARG A 164 -13.65 -6.82 -11.21
CA ARG A 164 -13.65 -5.37 -10.93
C ARG A 164 -13.56 -4.51 -12.18
N ASN A 165 -12.90 -5.01 -13.22
CA ASN A 165 -12.58 -4.31 -14.47
C ASN A 165 -13.72 -4.40 -15.50
N GLN A 166 -14.87 -4.96 -15.15
CA GLN A 166 -16.04 -4.98 -16.02
C GLN A 166 -16.46 -3.57 -16.45
N VAL A 167 -16.89 -3.47 -17.70
CA VAL A 167 -17.34 -2.22 -18.33
C VAL A 167 -18.80 -2.37 -18.73
N ASP A 168 -19.66 -1.55 -18.13
CA ASP A 168 -21.09 -1.47 -18.48
C ASP A 168 -21.30 -0.85 -19.86
N GLY A 169 -22.23 -1.41 -20.63
CA GLY A 169 -22.62 -0.91 -21.95
C GLY A 169 -23.60 0.26 -21.93
N PHE A 170 -23.97 0.74 -23.12
CA PHE A 170 -24.84 1.92 -23.37
C PHE A 170 -26.25 1.91 -22.71
N ARG A 171 -26.59 0.90 -21.90
CA ARG A 171 -27.89 0.71 -21.23
C ARG A 171 -27.77 0.22 -19.78
N ASP A 172 -26.55 0.15 -19.22
CA ASP A 172 -26.22 -0.37 -17.88
C ASP A 172 -26.67 -1.82 -17.58
N ALA A 173 -27.23 -2.53 -18.57
CA ALA A 173 -27.73 -3.91 -18.46
C ALA A 173 -26.73 -4.96 -18.99
N ASP A 174 -26.04 -4.66 -20.09
CA ASP A 174 -25.12 -5.53 -20.79
C ASP A 174 -23.65 -5.17 -20.47
N VAL A 175 -22.75 -6.14 -20.43
CA VAL A 175 -21.30 -5.91 -20.24
C VAL A 175 -20.60 -5.81 -21.60
N MET A 176 -19.77 -4.78 -21.79
CA MET A 176 -18.92 -4.62 -22.97
C MET A 176 -17.69 -5.51 -22.84
N HIS A 177 -17.73 -6.68 -23.47
CA HIS A 177 -16.72 -7.73 -23.34
C HIS A 177 -15.31 -7.28 -23.72
N GLU A 178 -15.15 -6.66 -24.89
CA GLU A 178 -13.83 -6.27 -25.40
C GLU A 178 -13.25 -5.07 -24.63
N ASP A 179 -14.09 -4.13 -24.17
CA ASP A 179 -13.65 -3.06 -23.27
C ASP A 179 -13.25 -3.61 -21.90
N THR A 180 -13.94 -4.65 -21.40
CA THR A 180 -13.58 -5.37 -20.18
C THR A 180 -12.24 -6.11 -20.32
N CYS A 181 -12.00 -6.78 -21.45
CA CYS A 181 -10.71 -7.41 -21.76
C CYS A 181 -9.56 -6.38 -21.80
N ASP A 182 -9.82 -5.22 -22.40
CA ASP A 182 -8.87 -4.11 -22.46
C ASP A 182 -8.56 -3.56 -21.05
N GLU A 183 -9.58 -3.33 -20.20
CA GLU A 183 -9.38 -2.88 -18.81
C GLU A 183 -8.61 -3.91 -17.96
N ILE A 184 -8.90 -5.21 -18.12
CA ILE A 184 -8.16 -6.28 -17.42
C ILE A 184 -6.67 -6.27 -17.82
N ALA A 185 -6.37 -6.06 -19.11
CA ALA A 185 -4.99 -5.98 -19.59
C ALA A 185 -4.26 -4.74 -19.03
N VAL A 186 -4.91 -3.57 -19.01
CA VAL A 186 -4.37 -2.36 -18.38
C VAL A 186 -4.14 -2.58 -16.89
N ALA A 187 -5.13 -3.10 -16.16
CA ALA A 187 -5.02 -3.35 -14.72
C ALA A 187 -3.90 -4.34 -14.37
N SER A 188 -3.77 -5.43 -15.13
CA SER A 188 -2.74 -6.46 -14.93
C SER A 188 -1.32 -5.90 -15.13
N PHE A 189 -1.10 -5.11 -16.19
CA PHE A 189 0.21 -4.48 -16.43
C PHE A 189 0.53 -3.39 -15.40
N LYS A 190 -0.47 -2.59 -14.99
CA LYS A 190 -0.31 -1.50 -14.03
C LYS A 190 0.01 -2.05 -12.64
N ALA A 191 -0.74 -3.06 -12.16
CA ALA A 191 -0.58 -3.65 -10.83
C ALA A 191 0.68 -4.52 -10.69
N PHE A 192 1.00 -5.36 -11.69
CA PHE A 192 2.04 -6.40 -11.54
C PHE A 192 3.33 -6.13 -12.31
N LEU A 193 3.32 -5.24 -13.31
CA LEU A 193 4.50 -4.88 -14.10
C LEU A 193 4.89 -3.40 -13.96
N GLY A 194 4.05 -2.58 -13.30
CA GLY A 194 4.25 -1.13 -13.13
C GLY A 194 4.06 -0.32 -14.42
N ILE A 195 3.49 -0.90 -15.47
CA ILE A 195 3.39 -0.31 -16.81
C ILE A 195 1.95 0.13 -17.04
N ASN A 196 1.72 1.42 -17.31
CA ASN A 196 0.38 1.88 -17.66
C ASN A 196 0.11 1.75 -19.17
N LEU A 197 -0.57 0.68 -19.61
CA LEU A 197 -0.95 0.48 -21.01
C LEU A 197 -2.13 1.36 -21.49
N GLU A 198 -2.73 2.13 -20.59
CA GLU A 198 -3.93 2.96 -20.81
C GLU A 198 -3.86 3.83 -22.09
N CYS A 199 -2.76 4.55 -22.32
CA CYS A 199 -2.61 5.39 -23.52
C CYS A 199 -2.60 4.56 -24.83
N VAL A 200 -1.81 3.49 -24.86
CA VAL A 200 -1.70 2.61 -26.05
C VAL A 200 -2.93 1.72 -26.26
N SER A 201 -3.89 1.75 -25.34
CA SER A 201 -5.23 1.17 -25.53
C SER A 201 -6.15 2.04 -26.40
N CYS A 202 -5.80 3.32 -26.60
CA CYS A 202 -6.59 4.29 -27.36
C CYS A 202 -5.96 4.67 -28.72
N HIS A 203 -4.64 4.78 -28.81
CA HIS A 203 -3.91 5.16 -30.03
C HIS A 203 -2.56 4.43 -30.16
N ASP A 204 -1.95 4.45 -31.35
CA ASP A 204 -0.54 4.05 -31.49
C ASP A 204 0.35 5.05 -30.73
N GLY A 205 1.40 4.59 -30.05
CA GLY A 205 2.22 5.44 -29.19
C GLY A 205 3.04 6.51 -29.92
N ALA A 206 3.32 6.28 -31.20
CA ALA A 206 4.08 7.17 -32.05
C ALA A 206 3.31 8.48 -32.34
N GLY A 207 4.00 9.61 -32.30
CA GLY A 207 3.44 10.96 -32.44
C GLY A 207 2.70 11.48 -31.19
N HIS A 208 2.71 10.72 -30.09
CA HIS A 208 1.91 11.00 -28.90
C HIS A 208 2.70 10.85 -27.58
N LEU A 209 3.53 9.81 -27.44
CA LEU A 209 4.12 9.39 -26.16
C LEU A 209 5.62 9.68 -26.02
N GLU A 210 6.28 10.25 -27.02
CA GLU A 210 7.72 10.55 -27.04
C GLU A 210 8.20 11.48 -25.91
N LYS A 211 7.27 12.20 -25.27
CA LYS A 211 7.51 13.08 -24.11
C LYS A 211 7.00 12.51 -22.78
N ILE A 212 6.40 11.32 -22.80
CA ILE A 212 5.69 10.70 -21.67
C ILE A 212 6.33 9.36 -21.30
N ASN A 213 6.57 8.48 -22.28
CA ASN A 213 7.18 7.17 -22.10
C ASN A 213 7.77 6.69 -23.44
N LEU A 214 9.10 6.61 -23.50
CA LEU A 214 9.88 6.25 -24.69
C LEU A 214 9.58 4.83 -25.17
N TRP A 215 9.44 3.86 -24.26
CA TRP A 215 9.11 2.49 -24.65
C TRP A 215 7.69 2.35 -25.21
N LEU A 216 6.71 3.04 -24.63
CA LEU A 216 5.33 3.05 -25.14
C LEU A 216 5.21 3.80 -26.48
N SER A 217 6.03 4.82 -26.75
CA SER A 217 5.99 5.51 -28.05
C SER A 217 6.34 4.58 -29.23
N GLN A 218 7.04 3.48 -28.96
CA GLN A 218 7.38 2.45 -29.94
C GLN A 218 6.33 1.31 -30.04
N ARG A 219 5.19 1.41 -29.34
CA ARG A 219 4.12 0.39 -29.36
C ARG A 219 2.94 0.80 -30.23
N LYS A 220 2.38 -0.16 -30.94
CA LYS A 220 1.10 -0.05 -31.66
C LYS A 220 -0.07 -0.50 -30.78
N ARG A 221 -1.23 0.09 -31.01
CA ARG A 221 -2.52 -0.31 -30.43
C ARG A 221 -2.88 -1.76 -30.75
N GLU A 222 -2.37 -2.28 -31.87
CA GLU A 222 -2.50 -3.69 -32.27
C GLU A 222 -1.69 -4.65 -31.38
N GLU A 223 -0.58 -4.22 -30.78
CA GLU A 223 0.13 -5.03 -29.77
C GLU A 223 -0.70 -5.08 -28.47
N PHE A 224 -1.30 -3.96 -28.08
CA PHE A 224 -2.22 -3.90 -26.96
C PHE A 224 -3.44 -4.81 -27.15
N TRP A 225 -4.04 -4.87 -28.34
CA TRP A 225 -5.17 -5.80 -28.59
C TRP A 225 -4.77 -7.28 -28.51
N ARG A 226 -3.58 -7.67 -29.00
CA ARG A 226 -3.05 -9.04 -28.76
C ARG A 226 -2.87 -9.32 -27.27
N GLN A 227 -2.55 -8.30 -26.47
CA GLN A 227 -2.42 -8.41 -25.02
C GLN A 227 -3.77 -8.47 -24.28
N ALA A 228 -4.80 -7.78 -24.76
CA ALA A 228 -6.17 -7.94 -24.28
C ALA A 228 -6.77 -9.30 -24.67
N SER A 229 -6.36 -9.86 -25.80
CA SER A 229 -6.92 -11.09 -26.37
C SER A 229 -6.66 -12.36 -25.56
N PHE A 230 -5.69 -12.37 -24.65
CA PHE A 230 -5.56 -13.46 -23.66
C PHE A 230 -6.81 -13.61 -22.78
N PHE A 231 -7.59 -12.53 -22.58
CA PHE A 231 -8.84 -12.54 -21.84
C PHE A 231 -10.08 -12.74 -22.74
N GLY A 232 -9.91 -12.83 -24.06
CA GLY A 232 -11.02 -12.87 -25.01
C GLY A 232 -12.02 -14.03 -24.82
N SER A 233 -11.63 -15.10 -24.13
CA SER A 233 -12.47 -16.26 -23.81
C SER A 233 -13.39 -16.09 -22.61
N ILE A 234 -13.16 -15.11 -21.72
CA ILE A 234 -13.96 -14.92 -20.49
C ILE A 234 -15.37 -14.40 -20.79
N ARG A 235 -16.32 -14.58 -19.88
CA ARG A 235 -17.54 -13.77 -19.79
C ARG A 235 -17.67 -13.25 -18.36
N VAL A 236 -17.82 -11.93 -18.20
CA VAL A 236 -18.31 -11.32 -16.96
C VAL A 236 -19.77 -10.95 -17.17
N PHE A 237 -20.67 -11.43 -16.32
CA PHE A 237 -22.10 -11.17 -16.43
C PHE A 237 -22.78 -11.16 -15.06
N ARG A 238 -23.99 -10.62 -14.99
CA ARG A 238 -24.85 -10.59 -13.79
C ARG A 238 -25.93 -11.66 -13.92
N PRO A 239 -25.97 -12.73 -13.10
CA PRO A 239 -26.97 -13.78 -13.26
C PRO A 239 -28.38 -13.26 -12.92
N ALA A 240 -29.35 -13.45 -13.82
CA ALA A 240 -30.70 -12.87 -13.70
C ALA A 240 -31.54 -13.35 -12.49
N LEU A 241 -31.03 -14.29 -11.69
CA LEU A 241 -31.65 -14.80 -10.45
C LEU A 241 -30.84 -14.45 -9.19
N ALA A 242 -29.71 -13.75 -9.33
CA ALA A 242 -28.76 -13.43 -8.26
C ALA A 242 -28.61 -11.90 -8.14
N ASN A 243 -29.24 -11.30 -7.13
CA ASN A 243 -29.33 -9.85 -7.00
C ASN A 243 -27.95 -9.21 -6.81
N GLN A 244 -27.49 -8.46 -7.81
CA GLN A 244 -26.22 -7.70 -7.83
C GLN A 244 -24.93 -8.53 -7.79
N GLU A 245 -25.01 -9.86 -7.94
CA GLU A 245 -23.84 -10.72 -8.08
C GLU A 245 -23.24 -10.68 -9.49
N PHE A 246 -21.94 -10.98 -9.59
CA PHE A 246 -21.23 -11.19 -10.85
C PHE A 246 -20.71 -12.62 -10.95
N ALA A 247 -20.72 -13.18 -12.16
CA ALA A 247 -20.01 -14.39 -12.52
C ALA A 247 -18.82 -14.08 -13.45
N LEU A 248 -17.83 -14.96 -13.47
CA LEU A 248 -16.67 -14.96 -14.37
C LEU A 248 -16.42 -16.39 -14.87
N VAL A 249 -16.84 -16.69 -16.09
CA VAL A 249 -16.68 -18.03 -16.70
C VAL A 249 -15.79 -17.96 -17.94
N GLU A 250 -15.32 -19.11 -18.41
CA GLU A 250 -14.66 -19.25 -19.72
C GLU A 250 -15.54 -20.05 -20.68
N GLY A 251 -15.44 -19.74 -21.98
CA GLY A 251 -15.98 -20.56 -23.05
C GLY A 251 -17.22 -19.99 -23.76
N PRO A 252 -17.92 -20.83 -24.55
CA PRO A 252 -19.12 -20.42 -25.28
C PRO A 252 -20.28 -20.10 -24.33
N PRO A 253 -21.22 -19.22 -24.73
CA PRO A 253 -22.31 -18.80 -23.87
C PRO A 253 -23.28 -19.96 -23.58
N LEU A 254 -23.71 -20.07 -22.32
CA LEU A 254 -24.67 -21.10 -21.87
C LEU A 254 -26.05 -20.97 -22.54
N ARG A 255 -26.35 -19.81 -23.13
CA ARG A 255 -27.55 -19.52 -23.92
C ARG A 255 -27.23 -18.50 -25.02
N PRO A 256 -27.78 -18.63 -26.24
CA PRO A 256 -27.65 -17.62 -27.29
C PRO A 256 -28.60 -16.44 -27.01
N GLU A 257 -28.22 -15.54 -26.10
CA GLU A 257 -29.05 -14.42 -25.66
C GLU A 257 -28.88 -13.19 -26.56
N THR A 258 -30.01 -12.66 -27.06
CA THR A 258 -30.11 -11.79 -28.25
C THR A 258 -29.57 -10.37 -28.11
N HIS A 259 -28.92 -10.05 -26.99
CA HIS A 259 -28.45 -8.69 -26.66
C HIS A 259 -26.96 -8.63 -26.28
N TRP A 260 -26.28 -9.79 -26.15
CA TRP A 260 -24.85 -9.84 -25.85
C TRP A 260 -23.97 -9.50 -27.05
N THR A 261 -23.22 -8.41 -26.97
CA THR A 261 -22.14 -8.08 -27.91
C THR A 261 -20.82 -8.69 -27.43
N GLY A 262 -20.27 -9.63 -28.19
CA GLY A 262 -19.04 -10.33 -27.80
C GLY A 262 -19.29 -11.46 -26.80
N GLY A 263 -20.13 -12.43 -27.15
CA GLY A 263 -20.37 -13.67 -26.38
C GLY A 263 -19.52 -14.91 -26.79
N GLY A 264 -18.96 -15.92 -27.45
CA GLY A 264 -17.98 -16.84 -26.87
C GLY A 264 -16.59 -16.80 -27.52
N ASP A 265 -16.49 -16.28 -28.74
CA ASP A 265 -15.54 -16.77 -29.76
C ASP A 265 -14.15 -16.10 -29.75
N GLY A 266 -13.76 -15.52 -28.61
CA GLY A 266 -12.50 -14.77 -28.45
C GLY A 266 -12.69 -13.25 -28.42
N TYR A 267 -11.61 -12.53 -28.71
CA TYR A 267 -11.57 -11.06 -28.72
C TYR A 267 -11.85 -10.50 -30.13
N ARG A 268 -12.64 -9.43 -30.22
CA ARG A 268 -13.16 -8.91 -31.50
C ARG A 268 -12.76 -7.46 -31.79
N THR A 269 -12.32 -7.21 -33.02
CA THR A 269 -12.03 -5.84 -33.51
C THR A 269 -13.22 -5.14 -34.16
N ASP A 270 -14.35 -5.81 -34.31
CA ASP A 270 -15.60 -5.27 -34.88
C ASP A 270 -16.67 -4.96 -33.80
N ALA A 271 -16.40 -5.32 -32.55
CA ALA A 271 -17.24 -4.99 -31.42
C ALA A 271 -17.22 -3.48 -31.09
N PRO A 272 -18.35 -2.92 -30.60
CA PRO A 272 -18.42 -1.53 -30.16
C PRO A 272 -17.51 -1.27 -28.95
N SER A 273 -17.38 0.00 -28.58
CA SER A 273 -16.67 0.45 -27.39
C SER A 273 -17.40 1.63 -26.76
N VAL A 274 -17.37 1.71 -25.43
CA VAL A 274 -17.90 2.84 -24.64
C VAL A 274 -16.76 3.66 -24.00
N LEU A 275 -15.61 3.03 -23.75
CA LEU A 275 -14.44 3.70 -23.15
C LEU A 275 -13.41 4.18 -24.17
N ARG A 276 -13.36 3.59 -25.37
CA ARG A 276 -12.21 3.73 -26.28
C ARG A 276 -12.64 4.14 -27.69
N ILE A 277 -11.70 4.72 -28.43
CA ILE A 277 -11.83 4.94 -29.88
C ILE A 277 -12.10 3.58 -30.54
N ALA A 278 -12.99 3.53 -31.53
CA ALA A 278 -13.35 2.30 -32.24
C ALA A 278 -12.12 1.47 -32.67
N ARG A 279 -12.26 0.14 -32.60
CA ARG A 279 -11.22 -0.80 -33.02
C ARG A 279 -11.16 -0.87 -34.56
N LYS A 280 -10.01 -1.27 -35.11
CA LYS A 280 -9.83 -1.54 -36.56
C LYS A 280 -9.46 -3.01 -36.74
N LYS A 281 -9.80 -3.60 -37.89
CA LYS A 281 -9.41 -4.98 -38.23
C LYS A 281 -7.89 -5.16 -38.12
N ALA A 282 -7.45 -6.11 -37.28
CA ALA A 282 -6.05 -6.39 -36.99
C ALA A 282 -5.84 -7.88 -36.64
N ASP A 283 -4.59 -8.34 -36.60
CA ASP A 283 -4.24 -9.62 -35.99
C ASP A 283 -4.31 -9.49 -34.46
N VAL A 284 -5.26 -10.20 -33.87
CA VAL A 284 -5.52 -10.27 -32.42
C VAL A 284 -5.18 -11.64 -31.83
N SER A 285 -4.31 -12.42 -32.48
CA SER A 285 -3.74 -13.63 -31.90
C SER A 285 -3.05 -13.29 -30.56
N PRO A 286 -3.39 -13.95 -29.43
CA PRO A 286 -2.79 -13.63 -28.13
C PRO A 286 -1.26 -13.70 -28.15
N ALA A 287 -0.60 -12.63 -27.71
CA ALA A 287 0.85 -12.50 -27.66
C ALA A 287 1.28 -11.55 -26.54
N PHE A 288 2.23 -11.97 -25.70
CA PHE A 288 2.64 -11.23 -24.51
C PHE A 288 3.46 -10.00 -24.91
N LEU A 289 2.99 -8.81 -24.55
CA LEU A 289 3.47 -7.53 -25.10
C LEU A 289 4.94 -7.24 -24.81
N LEU A 290 5.55 -7.90 -23.80
CA LEU A 290 6.96 -7.72 -23.45
C LEU A 290 7.92 -8.62 -24.24
N THR A 291 7.46 -9.75 -24.80
CA THR A 291 8.34 -10.76 -25.43
C THR A 291 7.88 -11.23 -26.81
N GLY A 292 6.62 -11.00 -27.18
CA GLY A 292 5.98 -11.58 -28.37
C GLY A 292 5.59 -13.06 -28.23
N GLU A 293 5.83 -13.68 -27.07
CA GLU A 293 5.50 -15.08 -26.79
C GLU A 293 3.99 -15.33 -26.88
N ARG A 294 3.58 -16.43 -27.53
CA ARG A 294 2.18 -16.80 -27.76
C ARG A 294 1.84 -18.06 -26.95
N PRO A 295 0.57 -18.28 -26.55
CA PRO A 295 0.16 -19.54 -25.93
C PRO A 295 0.52 -20.76 -26.79
N ALA A 296 0.87 -21.87 -26.15
CA ALA A 296 0.96 -23.16 -26.83
C ALA A 296 -0.39 -23.57 -27.44
N ALA A 297 -0.36 -24.32 -28.55
CA ALA A 297 -1.58 -24.74 -29.24
C ALA A 297 -2.46 -25.63 -28.33
N GLY A 298 -3.70 -25.18 -28.08
CA GLY A 298 -4.65 -25.86 -27.18
C GLY A 298 -4.48 -25.55 -25.69
N ALA A 299 -3.49 -24.76 -25.28
CA ALA A 299 -3.36 -24.29 -23.89
C ALA A 299 -4.33 -23.13 -23.60
N ASN A 300 -4.71 -22.95 -22.33
CA ASN A 300 -5.52 -21.80 -21.92
C ASN A 300 -4.68 -20.50 -22.03
N PRO A 301 -5.12 -19.49 -22.82
CA PRO A 301 -4.39 -18.23 -22.94
C PRO A 301 -4.19 -17.50 -21.60
N ARG A 302 -5.12 -17.57 -20.65
CA ARG A 302 -4.97 -16.89 -19.35
C ARG A 302 -3.92 -17.54 -18.45
N GLU A 303 -3.86 -18.87 -18.45
CA GLU A 303 -2.83 -19.62 -17.71
C GLU A 303 -1.43 -19.34 -18.29
N GLU A 304 -1.33 -19.35 -19.62
CA GLU A 304 -0.10 -19.01 -20.34
C GLU A 304 0.31 -17.54 -20.13
N PHE A 305 -0.62 -16.58 -20.16
CA PHE A 305 -0.34 -15.20 -19.80
C PHE A 305 0.14 -15.06 -18.35
N ALA A 306 -0.52 -15.74 -17.41
CA ALA A 306 -0.15 -15.71 -16.00
C ALA A 306 1.26 -16.28 -15.77
N ARG A 307 1.65 -17.35 -16.49
CA ARG A 307 3.02 -17.88 -16.54
C ARG A 307 4.00 -16.86 -17.13
N MET A 308 3.71 -16.30 -18.31
CA MET A 308 4.57 -15.33 -19.00
C MET A 308 4.82 -14.07 -18.16
N LEU A 309 3.75 -13.50 -17.59
CA LEU A 309 3.81 -12.30 -16.76
C LEU A 309 4.65 -12.53 -15.51
N THR A 310 4.40 -13.60 -14.76
CA THR A 310 5.09 -13.83 -13.48
C THR A 310 6.51 -14.38 -13.63
N GLY A 311 6.81 -15.08 -14.73
CA GLY A 311 8.16 -15.49 -15.09
C GLY A 311 9.05 -14.35 -15.63
N HIS A 312 8.46 -13.26 -16.13
CA HIS A 312 9.22 -12.16 -16.73
C HIS A 312 9.96 -11.32 -15.66
N PRO A 313 11.25 -10.95 -15.86
CA PRO A 313 12.03 -10.21 -14.86
C PRO A 313 11.40 -8.90 -14.36
N GLN A 314 10.58 -8.24 -15.19
CA GLN A 314 9.87 -7.01 -14.82
C GLN A 314 8.87 -7.24 -13.67
N PHE A 315 8.28 -8.42 -13.52
CA PHE A 315 7.36 -8.71 -12.41
C PHE A 315 8.06 -8.59 -11.06
N ALA A 316 9.25 -9.16 -10.94
CA ALA A 316 10.08 -9.02 -9.74
C ALA A 316 10.50 -7.56 -9.53
N LYS A 317 10.93 -6.84 -10.58
CA LYS A 317 11.36 -5.43 -10.50
C LYS A 317 10.23 -4.49 -10.06
N ALA A 318 9.04 -4.63 -10.64
CA ALA A 318 7.86 -3.85 -10.27
C ALA A 318 7.47 -4.12 -8.81
N THR A 319 7.41 -5.39 -8.41
CA THR A 319 7.07 -5.79 -7.03
C THR A 319 8.05 -5.20 -6.01
N VAL A 320 9.37 -5.41 -6.18
CA VAL A 320 10.36 -4.92 -5.21
C VAL A 320 10.39 -3.39 -5.15
N ASN A 321 10.17 -2.71 -6.28
CA ASN A 321 10.09 -1.24 -6.31
C ASN A 321 8.85 -0.70 -5.61
N LEU A 322 7.71 -1.38 -5.71
CA LEU A 322 6.47 -0.98 -5.05
C LEU A 322 6.56 -1.18 -3.53
N THR A 323 7.11 -2.31 -3.06
CA THR A 323 7.41 -2.53 -1.63
C THR A 323 8.48 -1.54 -1.13
N TRP A 324 9.50 -1.24 -1.94
CA TRP A 324 10.50 -0.21 -1.63
C TRP A 324 9.85 1.16 -1.48
N SER A 325 9.00 1.59 -2.43
CA SER A 325 8.27 2.87 -2.35
C SER A 325 7.39 2.96 -1.10
N ALA A 326 6.74 1.88 -0.69
CA ALA A 326 5.93 1.82 0.53
C ALA A 326 6.75 2.00 1.83
N LEU A 327 8.00 1.52 1.89
CA LEU A 327 8.87 1.58 3.07
C LEU A 327 9.85 2.76 3.08
N MET A 328 10.32 3.18 1.90
CA MET A 328 11.33 4.23 1.67
C MET A 328 10.73 5.53 1.10
N THR A 329 9.39 5.62 1.01
CA THR A 329 8.58 6.76 0.54
C THR A 329 8.68 7.08 -0.95
N VAL A 330 9.82 6.85 -1.60
CA VAL A 330 10.05 7.13 -3.03
C VAL A 330 10.60 5.88 -3.71
N GLY A 331 10.03 5.48 -4.85
CA GLY A 331 10.48 4.29 -5.59
C GLY A 331 11.91 4.45 -6.15
N ILE A 332 12.61 3.34 -6.36
CA ILE A 332 13.87 3.34 -7.13
C ILE A 332 13.55 3.77 -8.57
N VAL A 333 12.46 3.26 -9.13
CA VAL A 333 11.71 3.85 -10.24
C VAL A 333 10.51 4.59 -9.65
N ASP A 334 10.43 5.89 -9.90
CA ASP A 334 9.38 6.76 -9.38
C ASP A 334 8.79 7.65 -10.51
N PRO A 335 7.45 7.76 -10.64
CA PRO A 335 6.42 7.10 -9.83
C PRO A 335 6.34 5.57 -10.08
N PRO A 336 5.89 4.76 -9.10
CA PRO A 336 6.02 3.29 -9.14
C PRO A 336 5.16 2.59 -10.21
N PHE A 337 4.17 3.27 -10.80
CA PHE A 337 3.36 2.80 -11.94
C PHE A 337 3.69 3.52 -13.27
N GLY A 338 4.82 4.23 -13.33
CA GLY A 338 5.27 5.01 -14.49
C GLY A 338 6.45 4.40 -15.23
N TRP A 339 6.56 3.07 -15.29
CA TRP A 339 7.75 2.40 -15.83
C TRP A 339 7.92 2.60 -17.33
N ASP A 340 9.14 2.97 -17.72
CA ASP A 340 9.58 3.12 -19.11
C ASP A 340 10.71 2.14 -19.38
N LEU A 341 10.40 1.02 -20.06
CA LEU A 341 11.35 -0.09 -20.19
C LEU A 341 12.58 0.26 -21.06
N ALA A 342 12.51 1.31 -21.87
CA ALA A 342 13.63 1.79 -22.70
C ALA A 342 14.68 2.58 -21.89
N ARG A 343 14.45 2.81 -20.60
CA ARG A 343 15.27 3.67 -19.72
C ARG A 343 15.82 2.94 -18.49
N GLN A 344 15.87 1.61 -18.53
CA GLN A 344 16.18 0.75 -17.37
C GLN A 344 17.64 0.27 -17.31
N ASP A 345 18.32 0.12 -18.45
CA ASP A 345 19.66 -0.47 -18.51
C ASP A 345 20.76 0.59 -18.55
N PRO A 346 21.59 0.74 -17.50
CA PRO A 346 22.70 1.70 -17.49
C PRO A 346 23.81 1.37 -18.50
N LYS A 347 23.85 0.16 -19.07
CA LYS A 347 24.81 -0.24 -20.11
C LYS A 347 24.37 0.20 -21.52
N ASN A 348 23.06 0.40 -21.72
CA ASN A 348 22.45 0.81 -22.97
C ASN A 348 21.54 2.01 -22.70
N PRO A 349 22.12 3.19 -22.38
CA PRO A 349 21.35 4.35 -21.96
C PRO A 349 20.43 4.88 -23.06
N PRO A 350 19.27 5.45 -22.70
CA PRO A 350 18.33 6.05 -23.63
C PRO A 350 18.92 7.30 -24.32
N PRO A 351 18.41 7.69 -25.50
CA PRO A 351 18.82 8.91 -26.18
C PRO A 351 18.29 10.18 -25.47
N GLU A 352 19.07 11.26 -25.54
CA GLU A 352 18.69 12.59 -25.08
C GLU A 352 17.32 13.03 -25.67
N PRO A 353 16.44 13.70 -24.89
CA PRO A 353 16.66 14.22 -23.53
C PRO A 353 16.31 13.22 -22.41
N TRP A 354 16.16 11.92 -22.71
CA TRP A 354 15.80 10.93 -21.70
C TRP A 354 17.02 10.47 -20.92
N THR A 355 16.90 10.42 -19.58
CA THR A 355 17.89 9.80 -18.69
C THR A 355 17.45 8.41 -18.27
N ILE A 356 18.39 7.59 -17.75
CA ILE A 356 18.06 6.38 -16.97
C ILE A 356 17.01 6.70 -15.90
N GLN A 357 16.00 5.83 -15.75
CA GLN A 357 14.87 6.03 -14.85
C GLN A 357 15.14 5.51 -13.42
N PRO A 358 15.70 4.29 -13.20
CA PRO A 358 16.08 3.84 -11.85
C PRO A 358 17.13 4.76 -11.20
N SER A 359 16.89 5.17 -9.95
CA SER A 359 17.90 5.85 -9.13
C SER A 359 19.10 4.94 -8.81
N HIS A 360 18.87 3.64 -8.68
CA HIS A 360 19.88 2.61 -8.39
C HIS A 360 19.55 1.31 -9.19
N PRO A 361 19.89 1.24 -10.49
CA PRO A 361 19.52 0.09 -11.34
C PRO A 361 20.16 -1.24 -10.87
N GLU A 362 21.37 -1.20 -10.31
CA GLU A 362 22.07 -2.38 -9.79
C GLU A 362 21.41 -2.93 -8.51
N LEU A 363 21.00 -2.03 -7.61
CA LEU A 363 20.23 -2.37 -6.40
C LEU A 363 18.86 -2.97 -6.76
N LEU A 364 18.19 -2.39 -7.76
CA LEU A 364 16.90 -2.88 -8.27
C LEU A 364 17.01 -4.30 -8.83
N GLU A 365 18.05 -4.61 -9.61
CA GLU A 365 18.30 -5.98 -10.07
C GLU A 365 18.67 -6.91 -8.90
N ALA A 366 19.50 -6.47 -7.95
CA ALA A 366 19.87 -7.27 -6.78
C ALA A 366 18.66 -7.63 -5.90
N LEU A 367 17.77 -6.67 -5.63
CA LEU A 367 16.49 -6.91 -4.94
C LEU A 367 15.59 -7.86 -5.75
N ALA A 368 15.43 -7.64 -7.05
CA ALA A 368 14.60 -8.50 -7.91
C ALA A 368 15.18 -9.92 -8.05
N ALA A 369 16.51 -10.09 -7.98
CA ALA A 369 17.19 -11.38 -7.96
C ALA A 369 17.01 -12.10 -6.62
N ASP A 370 17.17 -11.42 -5.48
CA ASP A 370 16.92 -12.00 -4.15
C ASP A 370 15.46 -12.42 -3.98
N PHE A 371 14.51 -11.60 -4.44
CA PHE A 371 13.07 -11.89 -4.39
C PHE A 371 12.70 -13.13 -5.22
N ARG A 372 13.22 -13.26 -6.45
CA ARG A 372 13.06 -14.50 -7.26
C ARG A 372 13.71 -15.72 -6.61
N LYS A 373 14.93 -15.56 -6.10
CA LYS A 373 15.70 -16.64 -5.44
C LYS A 373 14.99 -17.19 -4.21
N HIS A 374 14.26 -16.35 -3.47
CA HIS A 374 13.53 -16.73 -2.27
C HIS A 374 12.01 -16.81 -2.52
N ASN A 375 11.63 -17.37 -3.67
CA ASN A 375 10.27 -17.79 -3.99
C ASN A 375 9.21 -16.69 -3.77
N TYR A 376 9.53 -15.45 -4.17
CA TYR A 376 8.64 -14.29 -4.12
C TYR A 376 8.07 -13.98 -2.72
N ASP A 377 8.85 -14.25 -1.66
CA ASP A 377 8.50 -13.96 -0.26
C ASP A 377 8.55 -12.45 0.05
N LEU A 378 7.37 -11.88 0.30
CA LEU A 378 7.20 -10.46 0.63
C LEU A 378 7.61 -10.11 2.06
N ARG A 379 7.41 -10.99 3.05
CA ARG A 379 7.86 -10.73 4.43
C ARG A 379 9.38 -10.70 4.47
N ARG A 380 10.07 -11.60 3.75
CA ARG A 380 11.52 -11.53 3.56
C ARG A 380 11.94 -10.20 2.92
N LEU A 381 11.33 -9.80 1.81
CA LEU A 381 11.65 -8.55 1.11
C LEU A 381 11.52 -7.33 2.05
N MET A 382 10.41 -7.25 2.79
CA MET A 382 10.20 -6.20 3.80
C MET A 382 11.25 -6.26 4.92
N ARG A 383 11.65 -7.45 5.38
CA ARG A 383 12.71 -7.64 6.38
C ARG A 383 14.05 -7.10 5.90
N VAL A 384 14.46 -7.45 4.68
CA VAL A 384 15.76 -7.03 4.12
C VAL A 384 15.82 -5.50 3.99
N ILE A 385 14.72 -4.87 3.54
CA ILE A 385 14.62 -3.40 3.50
C ILE A 385 14.64 -2.80 4.92
N ALA A 386 13.77 -3.25 5.82
CA ALA A 386 13.62 -2.65 7.16
C ALA A 386 14.81 -2.90 8.11
N THR A 387 15.65 -3.90 7.84
CA THR A 387 16.91 -4.14 8.59
C THR A 387 18.11 -3.42 8.00
N SER A 388 18.04 -2.88 6.77
CA SER A 388 19.13 -2.10 6.18
C SER A 388 19.46 -0.85 7.01
N THR A 389 20.72 -0.45 7.01
CA THR A 389 21.15 0.81 7.63
C THR A 389 20.58 2.02 6.89
N ALA A 390 20.35 1.92 5.56
CA ALA A 390 19.65 2.94 4.77
C ALA A 390 18.24 3.25 5.30
N TYR A 391 17.43 2.22 5.61
CA TYR A 391 16.11 2.40 6.24
C TYR A 391 16.20 2.97 7.66
N GLN A 392 17.32 2.75 8.36
CA GLN A 392 17.58 3.19 9.73
C GLN A 392 18.23 4.58 9.85
N LEU A 393 18.55 5.27 8.75
CA LEU A 393 19.04 6.65 8.80
C LEU A 393 17.99 7.60 9.39
N SER A 394 18.41 8.66 10.08
CA SER A 394 17.46 9.68 10.53
C SER A 394 16.88 10.45 9.34
N SER A 395 15.70 11.05 9.51
CA SER A 395 15.23 12.12 8.62
C SER A 395 16.01 13.44 8.79
N ARG A 396 16.73 13.60 9.91
CA ARG A 396 17.55 14.76 10.23
C ARG A 396 18.97 14.59 9.66
N ALA A 397 19.18 15.13 8.46
CA ALA A 397 20.50 15.32 7.88
C ALA A 397 21.15 16.63 8.36
N GLU A 398 22.48 16.66 8.47
CA GLU A 398 23.23 17.89 8.75
C GLU A 398 23.53 18.68 7.47
N GLY A 399 23.44 20.01 7.55
CA GLY A 399 23.78 20.91 6.43
C GLY A 399 22.64 21.16 5.42
N PRO A 400 22.93 21.86 4.32
CA PRO A 400 21.93 22.23 3.32
C PRO A 400 21.52 21.02 2.47
N TRP A 401 20.27 20.59 2.62
CA TRP A 401 19.66 19.55 1.79
C TRP A 401 19.14 20.11 0.47
N LYS A 402 19.16 19.30 -0.60
CA LYS A 402 18.55 19.63 -1.89
C LYS A 402 17.60 18.50 -2.35
N PRO A 403 16.50 18.79 -3.08
CA PRO A 403 15.54 17.77 -3.50
C PRO A 403 16.15 16.64 -4.34
N GLU A 404 17.20 16.91 -5.11
CA GLU A 404 17.85 15.89 -5.96
C GLU A 404 18.53 14.79 -5.13
N TYR A 405 18.85 15.06 -3.85
CA TYR A 405 19.45 14.09 -2.94
C TYR A 405 18.43 13.08 -2.40
N ASP A 406 17.12 13.35 -2.47
CA ASP A 406 16.09 12.44 -1.93
C ASP A 406 16.13 11.07 -2.67
N ARG A 407 16.48 11.07 -3.97
CA ARG A 407 16.67 9.84 -4.77
C ARG A 407 17.92 9.02 -4.41
N PHE A 408 18.80 9.52 -3.54
CA PHE A 408 19.98 8.80 -3.05
C PHE A 408 19.73 8.10 -1.70
N TYR A 409 18.56 8.28 -1.08
CA TYR A 409 18.20 7.70 0.22
C TYR A 409 19.20 7.99 1.35
N ALA A 410 19.94 9.10 1.26
CA ALA A 410 20.93 9.52 2.24
C ALA A 410 20.33 10.03 3.58
N ARG A 411 19.01 9.91 3.75
CA ARG A 411 18.23 10.13 4.99
C ARG A 411 16.91 9.37 4.85
N LYS A 412 16.16 9.16 5.95
CA LYS A 412 14.74 8.77 5.83
C LYS A 412 13.96 9.94 5.21
N LEU A 413 13.22 9.65 4.16
CA LEU A 413 12.26 10.59 3.59
C LEU A 413 10.99 10.61 4.45
N VAL A 414 10.63 11.82 4.89
CA VAL A 414 9.48 12.05 5.78
C VAL A 414 8.19 11.96 4.96
N ARG A 415 7.28 11.06 5.33
CA ARG A 415 5.98 10.89 4.67
C ARG A 415 4.84 11.35 5.59
N ARG A 416 3.82 11.99 5.01
CA ARG A 416 2.55 12.20 5.73
C ARG A 416 1.93 10.83 6.03
N LEU A 417 1.29 10.71 7.18
CA LEU A 417 0.48 9.54 7.49
C LEU A 417 -0.78 9.49 6.59
N SER A 418 -1.24 8.28 6.26
CA SER A 418 -2.50 8.08 5.53
C SER A 418 -3.71 8.56 6.34
N ALA A 419 -4.87 8.69 5.71
CA ALA A 419 -6.09 9.09 6.42
C ALA A 419 -6.45 8.10 7.55
N GLU A 420 -6.26 6.81 7.26
CA GLU A 420 -6.41 5.68 8.18
C GLU A 420 -5.37 5.76 9.30
N GLU A 421 -4.07 5.88 8.96
CA GLU A 421 -2.98 5.99 9.95
C GLU A 421 -3.17 7.18 10.90
N ILE A 422 -3.67 8.33 10.42
CA ILE A 422 -3.96 9.51 11.27
C ILE A 422 -5.16 9.24 12.19
N TYR A 423 -6.27 8.71 11.66
CA TYR A 423 -7.46 8.42 12.46
C TYR A 423 -7.15 7.39 13.57
N ASP A 424 -6.44 6.33 13.18
CA ASP A 424 -6.04 5.23 14.04
C ASP A 424 -5.00 5.69 15.08
N ALA A 425 -4.07 6.57 14.72
CA ALA A 425 -3.16 7.21 15.67
C ALA A 425 -3.89 8.10 16.67
N ILE A 426 -4.93 8.86 16.27
CA ILE A 426 -5.73 9.67 17.21
C ILE A 426 -6.43 8.74 18.20
N ALA A 427 -7.15 7.72 17.72
CA ALA A 427 -7.86 6.77 18.57
C ALA A 427 -6.92 6.03 19.54
N LYS A 428 -5.72 5.66 19.06
CA LYS A 428 -4.66 5.01 19.83
C LYS A 428 -4.07 5.92 20.91
N ALA A 429 -3.71 7.16 20.55
CA ALA A 429 -3.11 8.12 21.48
C ALA A 429 -4.08 8.56 22.57
N THR A 430 -5.35 8.81 22.23
CA THR A 430 -6.37 9.18 23.21
C THR A 430 -6.97 7.99 23.93
N GLY A 431 -6.77 6.75 23.46
CA GLY A 431 -7.38 5.53 24.00
C GLY A 431 -8.89 5.41 23.76
N VAL A 432 -9.50 6.35 23.00
CA VAL A 432 -10.94 6.43 22.75
C VAL A 432 -11.23 5.97 21.32
N PHE A 433 -11.80 4.78 21.20
CA PHE A 433 -12.16 4.16 19.92
C PHE A 433 -13.64 4.35 19.58
N THR A 434 -13.95 4.38 18.29
CA THR A 434 -15.33 4.43 17.76
C THR A 434 -15.56 3.14 16.96
N PRO A 435 -16.24 2.12 17.52
CA PRO A 435 -16.34 0.80 16.89
C PRO A 435 -17.06 0.83 15.53
N ILE A 436 -16.35 0.45 14.47
CA ILE A 436 -16.82 0.45 13.08
C ILE A 436 -17.50 -0.89 12.77
N GLN A 437 -18.69 -0.85 12.17
CA GLN A 437 -19.40 -2.06 11.73
C GLN A 437 -18.88 -2.49 10.36
N VAL A 438 -18.25 -3.67 10.27
CA VAL A 438 -17.83 -4.21 8.97
C VAL A 438 -19.04 -4.86 8.30
N ALA A 439 -19.41 -4.38 7.10
CA ALA A 439 -20.61 -4.82 6.40
C ALA A 439 -20.51 -6.29 5.96
N GLY A 440 -21.64 -7.01 5.98
CA GLY A 440 -21.73 -8.46 5.72
C GLY A 440 -21.31 -9.37 6.89
N THR A 441 -20.41 -8.90 7.77
CA THR A 441 -19.77 -9.77 8.78
C THR A 441 -20.50 -9.90 10.12
N GLY A 442 -21.40 -8.96 10.46
CA GLY A 442 -21.98 -8.82 11.80
C GLY A 442 -20.99 -8.44 12.92
N LYS A 443 -19.69 -8.23 12.61
CA LYS A 443 -18.64 -7.91 13.59
C LYS A 443 -18.23 -6.44 13.56
N LYS A 444 -17.66 -5.96 14.66
CA LYS A 444 -17.10 -4.61 14.79
C LYS A 444 -15.59 -4.62 14.96
N VAL A 445 -14.94 -3.59 14.45
CA VAL A 445 -13.49 -3.34 14.52
C VAL A 445 -13.21 -1.97 15.16
N ASN A 446 -12.00 -1.76 15.69
CA ASN A 446 -11.65 -0.52 16.38
C ASN A 446 -10.76 0.41 15.54
N TYR A 447 -10.09 -0.12 14.52
CA TYR A 447 -9.18 0.62 13.65
C TYR A 447 -9.73 0.67 12.22
N VAL A 448 -9.54 1.78 11.51
CA VAL A 448 -9.98 1.95 10.12
C VAL A 448 -9.27 0.94 9.21
N MET A 449 -7.99 0.63 9.46
CA MET A 449 -7.28 -0.43 8.72
C MET A 449 -7.84 -1.85 8.90
N GLU A 450 -8.63 -2.12 9.95
CA GLU A 450 -9.29 -3.41 10.15
C GLU A 450 -10.56 -3.55 9.30
N THR A 451 -11.11 -2.45 8.78
CA THR A 451 -12.30 -2.47 7.90
C THR A 451 -12.02 -3.17 6.58
N PHE A 452 -13.09 -3.67 5.95
CA PHE A 452 -13.01 -4.35 4.68
C PHE A 452 -12.94 -3.35 3.51
N GLY A 453 -13.55 -2.17 3.65
CA GLY A 453 -13.23 -0.99 2.85
C GLY A 453 -13.91 0.31 3.34
N PRO A 454 -13.66 1.44 2.65
CA PRO A 454 -14.18 2.77 3.00
C PRO A 454 -15.70 2.85 3.26
N ASN A 455 -16.47 1.97 2.61
CA ASN A 455 -17.93 1.92 2.73
C ASN A 455 -18.43 1.24 4.03
N ASP A 456 -17.55 0.62 4.83
CA ASP A 456 -17.89 0.20 6.20
C ASP A 456 -17.94 1.40 7.16
N VAL A 457 -17.30 2.52 6.80
CA VAL A 457 -17.31 3.75 7.60
C VAL A 457 -18.61 4.52 7.35
N SER A 458 -19.59 4.28 8.23
CA SER A 458 -20.91 4.91 8.20
C SER A 458 -21.06 6.11 9.15
N GLU A 459 -20.14 6.32 10.10
CA GLU A 459 -20.19 7.46 11.03
C GLU A 459 -19.81 8.76 10.29
N PRO A 460 -20.70 9.76 10.15
CA PRO A 460 -20.46 10.91 9.26
C PRO A 460 -19.25 11.80 9.63
N GLY A 461 -18.87 11.88 10.89
CA GLY A 461 -17.68 12.60 11.36
C GLY A 461 -16.39 11.92 10.90
N MET A 462 -16.25 10.63 11.23
CA MET A 462 -15.18 9.73 10.77
C MET A 462 -15.08 9.73 9.25
N ARG A 463 -16.21 9.58 8.54
CA ARG A 463 -16.21 9.53 7.07
C ARG A 463 -15.69 10.83 6.46
N ARG A 464 -16.22 11.99 6.88
CA ARG A 464 -15.73 13.30 6.42
C ARG A 464 -14.24 13.49 6.74
N PHE A 465 -13.77 13.09 7.91
CA PHE A 465 -12.37 13.19 8.28
C PHE A 465 -11.47 12.38 7.32
N LEU A 466 -11.80 11.11 7.10
CA LEU A 466 -11.07 10.23 6.19
C LEU A 466 -11.09 10.75 4.74
N ASP A 467 -12.27 11.17 4.26
CA ASP A 467 -12.44 11.78 2.95
C ASP A 467 -11.61 13.07 2.81
N PHE A 468 -11.47 13.92 3.84
CA PHE A 468 -10.63 15.14 3.80
C PHE A 468 -9.12 14.86 3.84
N PHE A 469 -8.68 13.84 4.58
CA PHE A 469 -7.25 13.48 4.68
C PHE A 469 -6.74 12.64 3.50
N GLY A 470 -7.64 12.08 2.68
CA GLY A 470 -7.33 11.42 1.41
C GLY A 470 -7.40 9.90 1.44
N GLN A 471 -8.36 9.33 2.18
CA GLN A 471 -8.70 7.90 2.09
C GLN A 471 -8.91 7.47 0.63
N SER A 472 -8.45 6.26 0.29
CA SER A 472 -8.69 5.67 -1.03
C SER A 472 -10.19 5.49 -1.27
N ASN A 473 -10.66 5.82 -2.48
CA ASN A 473 -12.00 5.48 -2.94
C ASN A 473 -12.04 4.13 -3.69
N ARG A 474 -10.88 3.47 -3.84
CA ARG A 474 -10.65 2.23 -4.62
C ARG A 474 -11.15 2.28 -6.07
N LYS A 475 -11.05 3.47 -6.69
CA LYS A 475 -11.13 3.69 -8.14
C LYS A 475 -9.75 3.97 -8.78
N THR A 476 -8.70 4.02 -7.96
CA THR A 476 -7.30 4.19 -8.35
C THR A 476 -6.42 3.24 -7.55
N ALA A 477 -5.29 2.81 -8.13
CA ALA A 477 -4.45 1.74 -7.58
C ALA A 477 -3.61 2.14 -6.34
N LEU A 478 -3.66 3.40 -5.90
CA LEU A 478 -3.23 3.86 -4.57
C LEU A 478 -3.99 5.17 -4.26
N PRO A 479 -4.21 5.53 -2.98
CA PRO A 479 -4.73 6.84 -2.62
C PRO A 479 -3.78 7.96 -3.10
N GLU A 480 -4.35 9.00 -3.69
CA GLU A 480 -3.59 10.17 -4.13
C GLU A 480 -3.00 10.94 -2.94
N ALA A 481 -1.72 11.31 -3.03
CA ALA A 481 -0.99 12.03 -2.00
C ALA A 481 -1.47 13.49 -1.89
N ARG A 482 -2.64 13.71 -1.27
CA ARG A 482 -3.23 15.05 -1.14
C ARG A 482 -2.30 15.97 -0.32
N PRO A 483 -1.99 17.18 -0.81
CA PRO A 483 -1.18 18.15 -0.09
C PRO A 483 -1.86 18.59 1.21
N GLY A 484 -1.06 19.10 2.16
CA GLY A 484 -1.57 19.68 3.40
C GLY A 484 -2.46 20.89 3.13
N SER A 485 -3.62 20.96 3.77
CA SER A 485 -4.57 22.07 3.60
C SER A 485 -4.96 22.74 4.92
N ILE A 486 -5.39 24.01 4.82
CA ILE A 486 -5.94 24.77 5.95
C ILE A 486 -7.15 24.04 6.57
N ILE A 487 -7.94 23.35 5.75
CA ILE A 487 -9.10 22.57 6.20
C ILE A 487 -8.65 21.36 7.06
N GLN A 488 -7.61 20.63 6.65
CA GLN A 488 -7.05 19.53 7.44
C GLN A 488 -6.51 20.02 8.79
N ALA A 489 -5.80 21.15 8.82
CA ALA A 489 -5.33 21.77 10.06
C ALA A 489 -6.52 22.22 10.96
N ALA A 490 -7.53 22.87 10.37
CA ALA A 490 -8.73 23.27 11.10
C ALA A 490 -9.50 22.08 11.69
N LEU A 491 -9.55 20.93 11.00
CA LEU A 491 -10.13 19.69 11.51
C LEU A 491 -9.35 19.12 12.70
N MET A 492 -8.02 19.07 12.64
CA MET A 492 -7.19 18.60 13.77
C MET A 492 -7.37 19.46 15.03
N LEU A 493 -7.49 20.77 14.85
CA LEU A 493 -7.67 21.71 15.96
C LEU A 493 -9.09 21.67 16.55
N ASN A 494 -10.12 21.64 15.70
CA ASN A 494 -11.50 21.98 16.08
C ASN A 494 -12.51 20.83 16.06
N SER A 495 -12.21 19.68 15.44
CA SER A 495 -13.16 18.56 15.39
C SER A 495 -13.28 17.86 16.74
N ASP A 496 -14.49 17.37 17.06
CA ASP A 496 -14.73 16.63 18.30
C ASP A 496 -14.07 15.24 18.28
N LEU A 497 -13.65 14.77 17.10
CA LEU A 497 -12.74 13.63 16.95
C LEU A 497 -11.43 13.81 17.73
N VAL A 498 -10.92 15.03 17.82
CA VAL A 498 -9.75 15.37 18.65
C VAL A 498 -10.23 15.94 20.00
N LYS A 499 -10.97 17.05 19.98
CA LYS A 499 -11.39 17.80 21.19
C LYS A 499 -12.20 16.99 22.19
N GLY A 500 -13.06 16.08 21.73
CA GLY A 500 -13.86 15.23 22.61
C GLY A 500 -13.06 14.07 23.18
N ARG A 501 -12.17 13.47 22.37
CA ARG A 501 -11.39 12.30 22.77
C ARG A 501 -10.29 12.56 23.79
N VAL A 502 -9.74 13.78 23.85
CA VAL A 502 -8.71 14.16 24.84
C VAL A 502 -9.26 14.46 26.24
N LYS A 503 -10.58 14.48 26.43
CA LYS A 503 -11.19 14.90 27.70
C LYS A 503 -11.02 13.87 28.82
N ALA A 504 -10.82 14.35 30.04
CA ALA A 504 -10.86 13.53 31.26
C ALA A 504 -12.27 12.95 31.51
N SER A 505 -13.32 13.62 31.01
CA SER A 505 -14.70 13.13 31.02
C SER A 505 -15.03 12.14 29.90
N ALA A 506 -14.16 11.96 28.91
CA ALA A 506 -14.34 10.94 27.89
C ALA A 506 -13.99 9.56 28.47
N LYS A 507 -14.97 8.67 28.52
CA LYS A 507 -14.82 7.32 29.06
C LYS A 507 -13.65 6.60 28.37
N ASP A 508 -12.82 5.94 29.17
CA ASP A 508 -11.66 5.16 28.75
C ASP A 508 -10.54 5.99 28.08
N SER A 509 -10.56 7.33 28.18
CA SER A 509 -9.50 8.16 27.61
C SER A 509 -8.16 7.99 28.34
N THR A 510 -7.08 8.26 27.62
CA THR A 510 -5.71 8.22 28.15
C THR A 510 -5.52 9.27 29.24
N VAL A 511 -6.11 10.46 29.08
CA VAL A 511 -6.11 11.50 30.12
C VAL A 511 -6.87 11.02 31.37
N GLN A 512 -8.08 10.46 31.22
CA GLN A 512 -8.82 9.87 32.35
C GLN A 512 -7.98 8.80 33.06
N LYS A 513 -7.48 7.81 32.32
CA LYS A 513 -6.71 6.67 32.86
C LYS A 513 -5.40 7.07 33.54
N LEU A 514 -4.79 8.18 33.15
CA LEU A 514 -3.56 8.70 33.79
C LEU A 514 -3.85 9.56 35.02
N LEU A 515 -4.95 10.34 35.01
CA LEU A 515 -5.37 11.14 36.17
C LEU A 515 -5.94 10.26 37.29
N SER A 516 -6.68 9.20 36.96
CA SER A 516 -7.29 8.26 37.92
C SER A 516 -6.35 7.13 38.39
N LYS A 517 -5.02 7.25 38.25
CA LYS A 517 -4.08 6.27 38.85
C LYS A 517 -3.97 6.50 40.36
N GLU A 518 -3.87 5.41 41.11
CA GLU A 518 -3.54 5.42 42.54
C GLU A 518 -2.19 4.71 42.78
N PRO A 519 -1.21 5.34 43.44
CA PRO A 519 -1.18 6.75 43.82
C PRO A 519 -1.14 7.69 42.58
N PRO A 520 -1.62 8.95 42.69
CA PRO A 520 -1.63 9.89 41.58
C PRO A 520 -0.24 10.18 41.02
N LEU A 521 -0.10 10.15 39.68
CA LEU A 521 1.15 10.43 39.00
C LEU A 521 1.67 11.85 39.29
N GLY A 522 2.98 12.00 39.45
CA GLY A 522 3.64 13.31 39.47
C GLY A 522 3.50 14.01 38.11
N HIS A 523 3.53 15.35 38.08
CA HIS A 523 3.38 16.12 36.83
C HIS A 523 4.43 15.76 35.77
N GLU A 524 5.63 15.35 36.20
CA GLU A 524 6.68 14.79 35.36
C GLU A 524 6.25 13.48 34.67
N GLN A 525 5.81 12.50 35.45
CA GLN A 525 5.36 11.19 34.94
C GLN A 525 4.11 11.33 34.06
N LEU A 526 3.19 12.22 34.43
CA LEU A 526 1.98 12.52 33.65
C LEU A 526 2.32 13.13 32.29
N ALA A 527 3.28 14.06 32.23
CA ALA A 527 3.78 14.58 30.96
C ALA A 527 4.46 13.49 30.13
N GLU A 528 5.31 12.65 30.74
CA GLU A 528 6.03 11.59 30.03
C GLU A 528 5.09 10.53 29.43
N GLU A 529 4.09 10.06 30.18
CA GLU A 529 3.11 9.09 29.67
C GLU A 529 2.30 9.66 28.50
N LEU A 530 1.90 10.95 28.55
CA LEU A 530 1.19 11.61 27.44
C LEU A 530 2.07 11.78 26.19
N PHE A 531 3.36 12.10 26.38
CA PHE A 531 4.34 12.17 25.28
C PHE A 531 4.60 10.79 24.65
N LEU A 532 4.78 9.75 25.47
CA LEU A 532 4.98 8.37 25.00
C LEU A 532 3.75 7.84 24.25
N ALA A 533 2.54 8.06 24.78
CA ALA A 533 1.29 7.61 24.16
C ALA A 533 0.97 8.33 22.84
N THR A 534 1.46 9.55 22.64
CA THR A 534 1.08 10.39 21.48
C THR A 534 2.19 10.48 20.43
N LEU A 535 3.41 10.81 20.84
CA LEU A 535 4.57 11.01 19.95
C LEU A 535 5.55 9.83 19.95
N SER A 536 5.30 8.78 20.75
CA SER A 536 6.14 7.57 20.80
C SER A 536 7.58 7.83 21.29
N ARG A 537 7.78 8.90 22.07
CA ARG A 537 9.08 9.30 22.65
C ARG A 537 8.87 10.02 23.98
N PHE A 538 9.96 10.19 24.75
CA PHE A 538 10.00 11.11 25.87
C PHE A 538 10.00 12.59 25.42
N PRO A 539 9.54 13.53 26.28
CA PRO A 539 9.72 14.96 26.05
C PRO A 539 11.20 15.36 26.08
N THR A 540 11.59 16.31 25.23
CA THR A 540 12.89 17.00 25.36
C THR A 540 12.94 17.83 26.65
N ALA A 541 14.12 18.21 27.13
CA ALA A 541 14.26 19.00 28.36
C ALA A 541 13.43 20.31 28.37
N GLY A 542 13.34 20.99 27.22
CA GLY A 542 12.51 22.19 27.06
C GLY A 542 11.01 21.89 27.10
N GLU A 543 10.56 20.85 26.39
CA GLU A 543 9.18 20.38 26.44
C GLU A 543 8.78 19.95 27.86
N LYS A 544 9.62 19.13 28.52
CA LYS A 544 9.41 18.62 29.88
C LYS A 544 9.25 19.77 30.87
N LYS A 545 10.12 20.78 30.84
CA LYS A 545 10.02 21.98 31.67
C LYS A 545 8.69 22.71 31.48
N THR A 546 8.27 22.93 30.23
CA THR A 546 7.02 23.63 29.92
C THR A 546 5.79 22.81 30.35
N SER A 547 5.75 21.52 30.02
CA SER A 547 4.64 20.63 30.40
C SER A 547 4.49 20.48 31.91
N VAL A 548 5.58 20.31 32.66
CA VAL A 548 5.53 20.21 34.12
C VAL A 548 5.06 21.52 34.76
N ALA A 549 5.55 22.67 34.30
CA ALA A 549 5.11 23.98 34.80
C ALA A 549 3.62 24.27 34.49
N PHE A 550 3.12 23.80 33.35
CA PHE A 550 1.72 23.95 32.96
C PHE A 550 0.79 23.03 33.77
N LEU A 551 1.13 21.73 33.88
CA LEU A 551 0.40 20.76 34.69
C LEU A 551 0.39 21.12 36.18
N ALA A 552 1.46 21.74 36.71
CA ALA A 552 1.50 22.21 38.10
C ALA A 552 0.54 23.38 38.37
N ARG A 553 0.09 24.11 37.34
CA ARG A 553 -0.89 25.20 37.44
C ARG A 553 -2.31 24.77 37.09
N TYR A 554 -2.44 23.84 36.14
CA TYR A 554 -3.71 23.32 35.65
C TYR A 554 -3.58 21.80 35.44
N ARG A 555 -3.75 20.99 36.50
CA ARG A 555 -3.45 19.54 36.42
C ARG A 555 -4.32 18.81 35.40
N ASP A 556 -5.64 18.88 35.57
CA ASP A 556 -6.57 18.07 34.79
C ASP A 556 -6.78 18.70 33.41
N GLN A 557 -7.18 19.98 33.34
CA GLN A 557 -7.31 20.71 32.07
C GLN A 557 -6.00 20.74 31.28
N GLY A 558 -4.86 20.92 31.96
CA GLY A 558 -3.56 20.92 31.30
C GLY A 558 -3.11 19.56 30.78
N ALA A 559 -3.66 18.44 31.28
CA ALA A 559 -3.45 17.12 30.70
C ALA A 559 -4.24 16.95 29.39
N GLU A 560 -5.49 17.43 29.35
CA GLU A 560 -6.30 17.49 28.11
C GLU A 560 -5.63 18.38 27.06
N ASP A 561 -5.27 19.60 27.44
CA ASP A 561 -4.67 20.61 26.58
C ASP A 561 -3.28 20.19 26.09
N LEU A 562 -2.50 19.49 26.94
CA LEU A 562 -1.22 18.90 26.53
C LEU A 562 -1.43 17.78 25.51
N GLN A 563 -2.38 16.85 25.72
CA GLN A 563 -2.64 15.81 24.72
C GLN A 563 -3.13 16.40 23.39
N TRP A 564 -4.04 17.37 23.43
CA TRP A 564 -4.49 18.11 22.25
C TRP A 564 -3.32 18.80 21.51
N SER A 565 -2.41 19.43 22.26
CA SER A 565 -1.22 20.09 21.72
C SER A 565 -0.22 19.11 21.10
N LEU A 566 -0.13 17.88 21.63
CA LEU A 566 0.72 16.82 21.08
C LEU A 566 0.14 16.23 19.80
N ILE A 567 -1.18 15.99 19.75
CA ILE A 567 -1.89 15.52 18.54
C ILE A 567 -1.81 16.55 17.40
N ASN A 568 -1.77 17.85 17.73
CA ASN A 568 -1.66 18.94 16.76
C ASN A 568 -0.22 19.30 16.34
N LYS A 569 0.81 18.58 16.81
CA LYS A 569 2.19 18.74 16.30
C LYS A 569 2.34 18.09 14.92
N LEU A 570 3.16 18.70 14.06
CA LEU A 570 3.59 18.08 12.80
C LEU A 570 4.21 16.69 13.02
N GLU A 571 4.97 16.49 14.10
CA GLU A 571 5.56 15.20 14.47
C GLU A 571 4.52 14.06 14.64
N PHE A 572 3.28 14.39 14.99
CA PHE A 572 2.19 13.43 15.10
C PHE A 572 1.68 12.95 13.74
N LEU A 573 1.60 13.86 12.76
CA LEU A 573 0.97 13.66 11.45
C LEU A 573 1.87 13.03 10.38
N PHE A 574 3.14 12.78 10.70
CA PHE A 574 4.13 12.27 9.76
C PHE A 574 4.87 11.05 10.33
N ASN A 575 5.27 10.14 9.44
CA ASN A 575 6.32 9.16 9.70
C ASN A 575 7.65 9.73 9.19
N TYR A 576 8.72 9.60 9.97
CA TYR A 576 9.98 10.32 9.83
C TYR A 576 11.19 9.47 10.20
#